data_AF-A0A0G1Y971-F1
#
_entry.id   AF-A0A0G1Y971-F1
#
_cell.length_a   1.000
_cell.length_b   1.000
_cell.length_c   1.000
_cell.angle_alpha   90.00
_cell.angle_beta   90.00
_cell.angle_gamma   90.00
#
_symmetry.space_group_name_H-M   'P 1'
#
loop_
_entity.id
_entity.type
_entity.pdbx_description
1 polymer ?
#
loop_
_entity_poly.entity_id
_entity_poly.type
_entity_poly.pdbx_seq_one_letter_code
_entity_poly.pdbx_strand_id
1 'polypeptide(L)'
;IFLAVFTVSPWIARYWLKATVISVSDVTVALRWMGLAAVAALISQFMYSVLRLSPLFAMIGQKDTVFIYSFKEWLGHPFNFLLGNLQGLFDWAIGYLSWPVFIATILTGLSLWKWPREKLLLLGWWFAPFFALAMTGRVLYPRFILFMTLPLMILAGAAVAWIWDRFARSVWRWVLLLLLFGGSLYTDYYIITNPLYAPIPYADAGQYIDDWPSGWGISEVNALLLAESQKGNVTVYTDGTFGLLPYAIEIYLVDKPTMTIRGLYPIPAEIPKEIEKEARDHPTYIVFNQVQKIPDWPLTFIAQYQKGKRGDMQLRLYRVVPPSL
;
A
#
# COMPACT_ATOMS: atom_id res chain seq x y z
N ILE A 1 0.06 -3.80 -14.41
CA ILE A 1 1.27 -3.22 -15.03
C ILE A 1 2.48 -3.95 -14.47
N PHE A 2 2.94 -4.96 -15.22
CA PHE A 2 4.21 -5.70 -15.13
C PHE A 2 4.58 -6.46 -13.84
N LEU A 3 3.95 -7.61 -13.64
CA LEU A 3 4.48 -8.73 -12.84
C LEU A 3 4.29 -10.02 -13.65
N ALA A 4 5.36 -10.48 -14.31
CA ALA A 4 5.41 -11.83 -14.86
C ALA A 4 6.88 -12.25 -15.04
N VAL A 5 7.28 -13.22 -14.21
CA VAL A 5 8.34 -14.21 -14.43
C VAL A 5 9.78 -13.76 -14.12
N PHE A 6 10.13 -13.91 -12.85
CA PHE A 6 11.45 -14.36 -12.44
C PHE A 6 11.52 -15.89 -12.51
N THR A 7 12.14 -16.42 -13.57
CA THR A 7 12.90 -17.69 -13.52
C THR A 7 14.07 -17.54 -14.51
N VAL A 8 15.27 -17.42 -13.98
CA VAL A 8 16.47 -17.01 -14.72
C VAL A 8 17.00 -18.18 -15.56
N SER A 9 16.75 -18.13 -16.87
CA SER A 9 17.59 -18.84 -17.84
C SER A 9 18.79 -17.95 -18.20
N PRO A 10 20.03 -18.47 -18.24
CA PRO A 10 21.23 -17.73 -18.64
C PRO A 10 21.12 -17.07 -20.03
N TRP A 11 20.19 -17.57 -20.85
CA TRP A 11 19.92 -17.03 -22.19
C TRP A 11 19.17 -15.68 -22.15
N ILE A 12 18.24 -15.49 -21.20
CA ILE A 12 17.40 -14.28 -21.16
C ILE A 12 18.21 -13.06 -20.70
N ALA A 13 19.13 -13.22 -19.76
CA ALA A 13 20.02 -12.16 -19.30
C ALA A 13 20.90 -11.59 -20.44
N ARG A 14 21.30 -12.42 -21.41
CA ARG A 14 22.16 -12.00 -22.53
C ARG A 14 21.42 -11.12 -23.56
N TYR A 15 20.10 -11.25 -23.67
CA TYR A 15 19.26 -10.48 -24.61
C TYR A 15 18.56 -9.30 -23.96
N TRP A 16 18.17 -9.41 -22.68
CA TRP A 16 17.51 -8.33 -21.95
C TRP A 16 18.39 -7.08 -21.80
N LEU A 17 19.70 -7.26 -21.60
CA LEU A 17 20.63 -6.17 -21.30
C LEU A 17 21.21 -5.47 -22.55
N LYS A 18 21.20 -6.12 -23.71
CA LYS A 18 21.52 -5.45 -24.99
C LYS A 18 20.39 -4.57 -25.51
N ALA A 19 19.16 -4.79 -25.07
CA ALA A 19 17.98 -4.13 -25.62
C ALA A 19 17.58 -2.84 -24.90
N THR A 20 18.05 -2.63 -23.67
CA THR A 20 17.50 -1.61 -22.76
C THR A 20 18.34 -0.34 -22.65
N VAL A 21 19.60 -0.35 -23.07
CA VAL A 21 20.36 0.87 -23.37
C VAL A 21 20.73 0.82 -24.83
N ILE A 22 20.34 1.86 -25.55
CA ILE A 22 20.57 2.10 -26.97
C ILE A 22 22.06 1.92 -27.31
N SER A 23 22.42 0.68 -27.56
CA SER A 23 23.55 0.25 -28.38
C SER A 23 22.93 -0.78 -29.32
N VAL A 24 21.92 -0.34 -30.07
CA VAL A 24 21.30 -1.13 -31.13
C VAL A 24 22.30 -1.24 -32.26
N SER A 25 23.31 -2.09 -32.08
CA SER A 25 24.08 -2.62 -33.20
C SER A 25 23.26 -3.68 -33.96
N ASP A 26 22.16 -4.18 -33.36
CA ASP A 26 21.33 -5.24 -33.90
C ASP A 26 19.84 -4.87 -33.84
N VAL A 27 19.32 -4.42 -35.00
CA VAL A 27 17.92 -4.04 -35.21
C VAL A 27 16.95 -5.16 -34.81
N THR A 28 17.34 -6.42 -34.97
CA THR A 28 16.51 -7.59 -34.63
C THR A 28 16.21 -7.64 -33.14
N VAL A 29 17.21 -7.33 -32.30
CA VAL A 29 17.07 -7.34 -30.84
C VAL A 29 16.13 -6.22 -30.40
N ALA A 30 16.26 -5.03 -30.98
CA ALA A 30 15.38 -3.91 -30.69
C ALA A 30 13.92 -4.22 -31.10
N LEU A 31 13.71 -4.77 -32.30
CA LEU A 31 12.37 -5.17 -32.77
C LEU A 31 11.73 -6.22 -31.85
N ARG A 32 12.49 -7.22 -31.41
CA ARG A 32 12.01 -8.23 -30.46
C ARG A 32 11.63 -7.61 -29.12
N TRP A 33 12.46 -6.73 -28.57
CA TRP A 33 12.16 -6.06 -27.31
C TRP A 33 10.91 -5.19 -27.43
N MET A 34 10.79 -4.39 -28.50
CA MET A 34 9.60 -3.57 -28.76
C MET A 34 8.35 -4.44 -28.92
N GLY A 35 8.45 -5.57 -29.62
CA GLY A 35 7.35 -6.54 -29.75
C GLY A 35 6.91 -7.11 -28.40
N LEU A 36 7.85 -7.52 -27.55
CA LEU A 36 7.55 -8.02 -26.20
C LEU A 36 6.95 -6.91 -25.31
N ALA A 37 7.47 -5.69 -25.39
CA ALA A 37 6.93 -4.55 -24.67
C ALA A 37 5.49 -4.23 -25.11
N ALA A 38 5.21 -4.30 -26.41
CA ALA A 38 3.86 -4.13 -26.96
C ALA A 38 2.91 -5.23 -26.48
N VAL A 39 3.32 -6.50 -26.51
CA VAL A 39 2.51 -7.61 -25.97
C VAL A 39 2.18 -7.38 -24.50
N ALA A 40 3.17 -6.98 -23.69
CA ALA A 40 2.94 -6.72 -22.28
C ALA A 40 2.05 -5.50 -22.02
N ALA A 41 2.16 -4.45 -22.85
CA ALA A 41 1.24 -3.32 -22.82
C ALA A 41 -0.20 -3.75 -23.18
N LEU A 42 -0.37 -4.59 -24.20
CA LEU A 42 -1.68 -5.15 -24.58
C LEU A 42 -2.29 -5.98 -23.45
N ILE A 43 -1.51 -6.86 -22.82
CA ILE A 43 -1.96 -7.64 -21.65
C ILE A 43 -2.39 -6.69 -20.53
N SER A 44 -1.60 -5.66 -20.26
CA SER A 44 -1.93 -4.68 -19.22
C SER A 44 -3.24 -3.94 -19.52
N GLN A 45 -3.46 -3.51 -20.76
CA GLN A 45 -4.68 -2.83 -21.17
C GLN A 45 -5.89 -3.78 -21.17
N PHE A 46 -5.70 -5.04 -21.53
CA PHE A 46 -6.71 -6.07 -21.41
C PHE A 46 -7.13 -6.26 -19.95
N MET A 47 -6.18 -6.46 -19.03
CA MET A 47 -6.45 -6.57 -17.60
C MET A 47 -7.15 -5.32 -17.04
N TYR A 48 -6.74 -4.13 -17.46
CA TYR A 48 -7.40 -2.88 -17.07
C TYR A 48 -8.83 -2.80 -17.61
N SER A 49 -9.07 -3.30 -18.83
CA SER A 49 -10.40 -3.31 -19.45
C SER A 49 -11.36 -4.25 -18.73
N VAL A 50 -10.88 -5.35 -18.12
CA VAL A 50 -11.72 -6.22 -17.27
C VAL A 50 -12.35 -5.44 -16.12
N LEU A 51 -11.65 -4.43 -15.57
CA LEU A 51 -12.19 -3.60 -14.48
C LEU A 51 -13.44 -2.81 -14.91
N ARG A 52 -13.63 -2.55 -16.22
CA ARG A 52 -14.80 -1.84 -16.75
C ARG A 52 -16.11 -2.62 -16.61
N LEU A 53 -16.02 -3.93 -16.37
CA LEU A 53 -17.19 -4.76 -16.09
C LEU A 53 -17.80 -4.44 -14.71
N SER A 54 -17.04 -3.81 -13.82
CA SER A 54 -17.56 -3.36 -12.53
C SER A 54 -18.41 -2.10 -12.69
N PRO A 55 -19.60 -2.02 -12.07
CA PRO A 55 -20.38 -0.78 -12.02
C PRO A 55 -19.63 0.35 -11.29
N LEU A 56 -18.59 0.02 -10.52
CA LEU A 56 -17.77 0.96 -9.77
C LEU A 56 -16.54 1.46 -10.56
N PHE A 57 -16.40 1.13 -11.84
CA PHE A 57 -15.23 1.51 -12.64
C PHE A 57 -14.96 3.03 -12.65
N ALA A 58 -16.02 3.85 -12.69
CA ALA A 58 -15.90 5.32 -12.65
C ALA A 58 -15.24 5.83 -11.36
N MET A 59 -15.30 5.07 -10.26
CA MET A 59 -14.69 5.44 -8.99
C MET A 59 -13.16 5.42 -9.03
N ILE A 60 -12.55 4.66 -9.96
CA ILE A 60 -11.08 4.59 -10.11
C ILE A 60 -10.55 5.99 -10.43
N GLY A 61 -11.10 6.63 -11.47
CA GLY A 61 -10.68 7.98 -11.87
C GLY A 61 -10.91 9.02 -10.78
N GLN A 62 -12.00 8.90 -9.99
CA GLN A 62 -12.24 9.78 -8.85
C GLN A 62 -11.17 9.59 -7.75
N LYS A 63 -10.81 8.35 -7.43
CA LYS A 63 -9.79 8.04 -6.42
C LYS A 63 -8.38 8.44 -6.89
N ASP A 64 -8.07 8.33 -8.17
CA ASP A 64 -6.76 8.73 -8.71
C ASP A 64 -6.46 10.22 -8.45
N THR A 65 -7.47 11.09 -8.51
CA THR A 65 -7.31 12.53 -8.22
C THR A 65 -6.93 12.82 -6.76
N VAL A 66 -7.13 11.86 -5.84
CA VAL A 66 -6.71 11.99 -4.45
C VAL A 66 -5.20 11.77 -4.31
N PHE A 67 -4.62 10.90 -5.14
CA PHE A 67 -3.22 10.49 -5.02
C PHE A 67 -2.27 11.25 -5.94
N ILE A 68 -2.74 11.71 -7.10
CA ILE A 68 -1.90 12.31 -8.15
C ILE A 68 -2.52 13.64 -8.60
N TYR A 69 -1.67 14.67 -8.77
CA TYR A 69 -2.10 15.92 -9.39
C TYR A 69 -2.42 15.73 -10.87
N SER A 70 -3.50 16.32 -11.34
CA SER A 70 -3.73 16.44 -12.78
C SER A 70 -2.60 17.24 -13.42
N PHE A 71 -2.35 17.00 -14.71
CA PHE A 71 -1.31 17.73 -15.45
C PHE A 71 -1.49 19.26 -15.35
N LYS A 72 -2.75 19.74 -15.39
CA LYS A 72 -3.08 21.16 -15.26
C LYS A 72 -2.75 21.72 -13.88
N GLU A 73 -3.06 21.00 -12.80
CA GLU A 73 -2.71 21.43 -11.43
C GLU A 73 -1.19 21.43 -11.24
N TRP A 74 -0.53 20.36 -11.69
CA TRP A 74 0.92 20.22 -11.56
C TRP A 74 1.70 21.36 -12.24
N LEU A 75 1.25 21.83 -13.42
CA LEU A 75 1.86 22.99 -14.10
C LEU A 75 1.86 24.27 -13.25
N GLY A 76 0.93 24.42 -12.30
CA GLY A 76 0.90 25.56 -11.39
C GLY A 76 1.95 25.48 -10.27
N HIS A 77 2.50 24.29 -10.00
CA HIS A 77 3.42 24.05 -8.89
C HIS A 77 4.40 22.89 -9.16
N PRO A 78 5.15 22.90 -10.28
CA PRO A 78 5.84 21.70 -10.77
C PRO A 78 6.88 21.13 -9.80
N PHE A 79 7.46 21.96 -8.93
CA PHE A 79 8.53 21.57 -8.00
C PHE A 79 8.18 21.73 -6.52
N ASN A 80 7.00 22.28 -6.18
CA ASN A 80 6.68 22.65 -4.78
C ASN A 80 6.75 21.46 -3.83
N PHE A 81 6.32 20.28 -4.29
CA PHE A 81 6.29 19.05 -3.49
C PHE A 81 7.49 18.14 -3.74
N LEU A 82 8.38 18.47 -4.69
CA LEU A 82 9.45 17.57 -5.14
C LEU A 82 10.36 17.15 -3.99
N LEU A 83 10.86 18.11 -3.20
CA LEU A 83 11.80 17.84 -2.12
C LEU A 83 11.17 17.00 -1.00
N GLY A 84 9.97 17.38 -0.55
CA GLY A 84 9.26 16.64 0.49
C GLY A 84 8.87 15.23 0.03
N ASN A 85 8.43 15.08 -1.21
CA ASN A 85 8.12 13.77 -1.78
C ASN A 85 9.39 12.92 -1.92
N LEU A 86 10.50 13.45 -2.47
CA LEU A 86 11.75 12.71 -2.57
C LEU A 86 12.26 12.25 -1.19
N GLN A 87 12.20 13.11 -0.18
CA GLN A 87 12.54 12.75 1.20
C GLN A 87 11.70 11.55 1.66
N GLY A 88 10.38 11.64 1.56
CA GLY A 88 9.49 10.53 1.94
C GLY A 88 9.75 9.24 1.15
N LEU A 89 9.96 9.33 -0.16
CA LEU A 89 10.25 8.16 -1.00
C LEU A 89 11.60 7.52 -0.62
N PHE A 90 12.64 8.32 -0.36
CA PHE A 90 13.94 7.81 0.07
C PHE A 90 13.87 7.21 1.47
N ASP A 91 13.15 7.84 2.39
CA ASP A 91 12.89 7.31 3.74
C ASP A 91 12.24 5.92 3.66
N TRP A 92 11.30 5.72 2.74
CA TRP A 92 10.67 4.40 2.53
C TRP A 92 11.61 3.39 1.88
N ALA A 93 12.34 3.80 0.83
CA ALA A 93 13.30 2.92 0.17
C ALA A 93 14.38 2.43 1.14
N ILE A 94 14.92 3.35 1.96
CA ILE A 94 15.92 3.05 2.99
C ILE A 94 15.30 2.27 4.15
N GLY A 95 14.08 2.60 4.57
CA GLY A 95 13.39 1.88 5.64
C GLY A 95 13.19 0.41 5.31
N TYR A 96 12.81 0.09 4.06
CA TYR A 96 12.65 -1.29 3.62
C TYR A 96 13.95 -1.99 3.25
N LEU A 97 14.92 -1.30 2.65
CA LEU A 97 16.20 -1.90 2.32
C LEU A 97 17.14 -2.02 3.52
N SER A 98 16.98 -1.16 4.52
CA SER A 98 18.01 -0.77 5.50
C SER A 98 19.17 0.03 4.88
N TRP A 99 19.81 0.86 5.70
CA TRP A 99 20.98 1.65 5.29
C TRP A 99 22.12 0.80 4.69
N PRO A 100 22.56 -0.32 5.28
CA PRO A 100 23.63 -1.13 4.72
C PRO A 100 23.33 -1.64 3.30
N VAL A 101 22.14 -2.19 3.07
CA VAL A 101 21.76 -2.69 1.74
C VAL A 101 21.64 -1.56 0.75
N PHE A 102 21.00 -0.45 1.14
CA PHE A 102 20.84 0.70 0.27
C PHE A 102 22.20 1.26 -0.17
N ILE A 103 23.13 1.48 0.76
CA ILE A 103 24.48 1.98 0.45
C ILE A 103 25.23 0.99 -0.44
N ALA A 104 25.25 -0.30 -0.09
CA ALA A 104 25.94 -1.32 -0.89
C ALA A 104 25.39 -1.41 -2.33
N THR A 105 24.08 -1.25 -2.47
CA THR A 105 23.38 -1.22 -3.76
C THR A 105 23.80 -0.02 -4.60
N ILE A 106 23.76 1.19 -4.03
CA ILE A 106 24.14 2.41 -4.74
C ILE A 106 25.63 2.38 -5.13
N LEU A 107 26.52 1.98 -4.22
CA LEU A 107 27.94 1.82 -4.53
C LEU A 107 28.19 0.81 -5.65
N THR A 108 27.46 -0.31 -5.63
CA THR A 108 27.56 -1.32 -6.68
C THR A 108 27.06 -0.80 -8.02
N GLY A 109 25.97 -0.03 -8.04
CA GLY A 109 25.43 0.62 -9.23
C GLY A 109 26.37 1.68 -9.82
N LEU A 110 26.98 2.51 -8.97
CA LEU A 110 27.91 3.57 -9.38
C LEU A 110 29.30 3.03 -9.77
N SER A 111 29.64 1.80 -9.37
CA SER A 111 30.89 1.16 -9.77
C SER A 111 30.92 0.83 -11.27
N LEU A 112 31.59 1.67 -12.06
CA LEU A 112 31.68 1.55 -13.53
C LEU A 112 32.69 0.50 -14.05
N TRP A 113 33.34 -0.27 -13.18
CA TRP A 113 34.39 -1.23 -13.58
C TRP A 113 33.90 -2.46 -14.33
N LYS A 114 32.67 -2.91 -14.09
CA LYS A 114 32.07 -4.09 -14.73
C LYS A 114 30.61 -3.80 -15.06
N TRP A 115 30.22 -4.04 -16.31
CA TRP A 115 28.85 -3.83 -16.81
C TRP A 115 28.30 -2.42 -16.50
N PRO A 116 29.04 -1.34 -16.83
CA PRO A 116 28.64 0.01 -16.47
C PRO A 116 27.29 0.40 -17.09
N ARG A 117 27.01 -0.06 -18.32
CA ARG A 117 25.77 0.27 -19.04
C ARG A 117 24.56 -0.36 -18.36
N GLU A 118 24.70 -1.61 -17.96
CA GLU A 118 23.69 -2.41 -17.27
C GLU A 118 23.37 -1.85 -15.89
N LYS A 119 24.39 -1.43 -15.15
CA LYS A 119 24.20 -0.82 -13.83
C LYS A 119 23.55 0.56 -13.91
N LEU A 120 24.01 1.40 -14.84
CA LEU A 120 23.40 2.71 -15.08
C LEU A 120 21.95 2.58 -15.55
N LEU A 121 21.64 1.56 -16.35
CA LEU A 121 20.26 1.23 -16.72
C LEU A 121 19.42 0.88 -15.49
N LEU A 122 19.90 -0.01 -14.61
CA LEU A 122 19.15 -0.39 -13.41
C LEU A 122 18.92 0.81 -12.48
N LEU A 123 19.93 1.68 -12.34
CA LEU A 123 19.80 2.94 -11.59
C LEU A 123 18.78 3.88 -12.26
N GLY A 124 18.82 4.03 -13.58
CA GLY A 124 17.86 4.83 -14.33
C GLY A 124 16.44 4.28 -14.27
N TRP A 125 16.28 2.96 -14.33
CA TRP A 125 14.98 2.29 -14.25
C TRP A 125 14.39 2.37 -12.84
N TRP A 126 15.21 2.38 -11.80
CA TRP A 126 14.74 2.73 -10.47
C TRP A 126 14.39 4.22 -10.36
N PHE A 127 15.32 5.11 -10.73
CA PHE A 127 15.21 6.52 -10.42
C PHE A 127 14.18 7.26 -11.28
N ALA A 128 13.99 6.90 -12.55
CA ALA A 128 13.04 7.59 -13.43
C ALA A 128 11.58 7.54 -12.94
N PRO A 129 10.97 6.36 -12.65
CA PRO A 129 9.61 6.32 -12.10
C PRO A 129 9.54 6.87 -10.67
N PHE A 130 10.61 6.71 -9.88
CA PHE A 130 10.71 7.25 -8.53
C PHE A 130 10.67 8.78 -8.52
N PHE A 131 11.43 9.41 -9.42
CA PHE A 131 11.44 10.85 -9.62
C PHE A 131 10.11 11.37 -10.20
N ALA A 132 9.52 10.65 -11.17
CA ALA A 132 8.22 11.00 -11.73
C ALA A 132 7.10 10.99 -10.67
N LEU A 133 7.13 10.00 -9.76
CA LEU A 133 6.20 9.94 -8.63
C LEU A 133 6.43 11.11 -7.67
N ALA A 134 7.68 11.48 -7.39
CA ALA A 134 7.99 12.61 -6.54
C ALA A 134 7.48 13.95 -7.11
N MET A 135 7.53 14.11 -8.44
CA MET A 135 7.05 15.31 -9.11
C MET A 135 5.52 15.47 -9.10
N THR A 136 4.78 14.35 -9.17
CA THR A 136 3.34 14.35 -9.45
C THR A 136 2.46 13.89 -8.30
N GLY A 137 3.06 13.31 -7.26
CA GLY A 137 2.36 12.79 -6.08
C GLY A 137 1.72 13.87 -5.22
N ARG A 138 0.45 13.64 -4.86
CA ARG A 138 -0.33 14.42 -3.88
C ARG A 138 -0.38 13.73 -2.52
N VAL A 139 -0.78 12.46 -2.50
CA VAL A 139 -0.75 11.61 -1.30
C VAL A 139 -0.05 10.31 -1.67
N LEU A 140 1.06 10.02 -1.01
CA LEU A 140 1.95 8.92 -1.35
C LEU A 140 1.98 7.88 -0.23
N TYR A 141 2.15 6.61 -0.61
CA TYR A 141 2.33 5.50 0.32
C TYR A 141 3.52 4.64 -0.08
N PRO A 142 4.22 3.99 0.87
CA PRO A 142 5.39 3.17 0.59
C PRO A 142 5.15 2.06 -0.44
N ARG A 143 3.96 1.45 -0.47
CA ARG A 143 3.63 0.43 -1.50
C ARG A 143 3.81 0.91 -2.95
N PHE A 144 3.78 2.22 -3.21
CA PHE A 144 3.95 2.77 -4.56
C PHE A 144 5.37 2.61 -5.09
N ILE A 145 6.39 2.50 -4.23
CA ILE A 145 7.79 2.33 -4.67
C ILE A 145 8.21 0.87 -4.83
N LEU A 146 7.34 -0.10 -4.52
CA LEU A 146 7.69 -1.53 -4.52
C LEU A 146 8.26 -1.98 -5.87
N PHE A 147 7.56 -1.70 -6.97
CA PHE A 147 8.03 -2.11 -8.30
C PHE A 147 9.22 -1.26 -8.79
N MET A 148 9.31 -0.01 -8.32
CA MET A 148 10.39 0.92 -8.68
C MET A 148 11.72 0.48 -8.07
N THR A 149 11.69 -0.16 -6.90
CA THR A 149 12.89 -0.61 -6.17
C THR A 149 13.37 -2.00 -6.60
N LEU A 150 12.63 -2.76 -7.41
CA LEU A 150 13.08 -4.08 -7.88
C LEU A 150 14.44 -4.06 -8.63
N PRO A 151 14.77 -3.06 -9.49
CA PRO A 151 16.10 -2.94 -10.08
C PRO A 151 17.23 -2.82 -9.05
N LEU A 152 16.95 -2.20 -7.89
CA LEU A 152 17.88 -2.13 -6.78
C LEU A 152 18.17 -3.52 -6.19
N MET A 153 17.20 -4.43 -6.16
CA MET A 153 17.44 -5.80 -5.65
C MET A 153 18.46 -6.55 -6.50
N ILE A 154 18.48 -6.33 -7.82
CA ILE A 154 19.47 -6.93 -8.72
C ILE A 154 20.88 -6.38 -8.40
N LEU A 155 20.99 -5.08 -8.17
CA LEU A 155 22.24 -4.44 -7.78
C LEU A 155 22.71 -4.90 -6.38
N ALA A 156 21.79 -5.06 -5.43
CA ALA A 156 22.07 -5.65 -4.12
C ALA A 156 22.60 -7.08 -4.25
N GLY A 157 21.98 -7.90 -5.11
CA GLY A 157 22.46 -9.25 -5.43
C GLY A 157 23.88 -9.26 -6.01
N ALA A 158 24.22 -8.29 -6.86
CA ALA A 158 25.58 -8.13 -7.36
C ALA A 158 26.58 -7.75 -6.26
N ALA A 159 26.16 -6.93 -5.28
CA ALA A 159 26.98 -6.61 -4.10
C ALA A 159 27.25 -7.88 -3.26
N VAL A 160 26.22 -8.68 -3.01
CA VAL A 160 26.33 -9.97 -2.30
C VAL A 160 27.27 -10.92 -3.03
N ALA A 161 27.11 -11.08 -4.35
CA ALA A 161 27.98 -11.95 -5.15
C ALA A 161 29.45 -11.52 -5.06
N TRP A 162 29.71 -10.21 -5.12
CA TRP A 162 31.06 -9.68 -4.96
C TRP A 162 31.65 -9.98 -3.57
N ILE A 163 30.88 -9.80 -2.49
CA ILE A 163 31.31 -10.15 -1.13
C ILE A 163 31.62 -11.65 -1.04
N TRP A 164 30.72 -12.48 -1.60
CA TRP A 164 30.83 -13.93 -1.57
C TRP A 164 32.11 -14.44 -2.21
N ASP A 165 32.43 -13.93 -3.41
CA ASP A 165 33.62 -14.33 -4.17
C ASP A 165 34.90 -13.75 -3.58
N ARG A 166 34.90 -12.46 -3.22
CA ARG A 166 36.08 -11.76 -2.73
C ARG A 166 36.57 -12.30 -1.38
N PHE A 167 35.64 -12.74 -0.52
CA PHE A 167 35.92 -13.20 0.84
C PHE A 167 35.64 -14.70 1.03
N ALA A 168 35.67 -15.51 -0.04
CA ALA A 168 35.22 -16.91 -0.04
C ALA A 168 35.81 -17.81 1.07
N ARG A 169 37.04 -17.54 1.53
CA ARG A 169 37.75 -18.31 2.57
C ARG A 169 37.92 -17.55 3.89
N SER A 170 37.26 -16.41 4.05
CA SER A 170 37.43 -15.51 5.18
C SER A 170 36.16 -15.43 6.03
N VAL A 171 36.32 -15.39 7.36
CA VAL A 171 35.22 -15.14 8.30
C VAL A 171 34.54 -13.79 8.02
N TRP A 172 35.27 -12.83 7.46
CA TRP A 172 34.75 -11.52 7.08
C TRP A 172 33.59 -11.59 6.08
N ARG A 173 33.47 -12.66 5.27
CA ARG A 173 32.29 -12.87 4.43
C ARG A 173 31.01 -12.86 5.25
N TRP A 174 30.98 -13.63 6.34
CA TRP A 174 29.81 -13.76 7.19
C TRP A 174 29.54 -12.50 8.00
N VAL A 175 30.61 -11.84 8.49
CA VAL A 175 30.49 -10.55 9.19
C VAL A 175 29.87 -9.49 8.28
N LEU A 176 30.32 -9.40 7.03
CA LEU A 176 29.79 -8.43 6.06
C LEU A 176 28.34 -8.76 5.65
N LEU A 177 28.00 -10.03 5.45
CA LEU A 177 26.62 -10.44 5.16
C LEU A 177 25.69 -10.16 6.34
N LEU A 178 26.14 -10.42 7.58
CA LEU A 178 25.39 -10.08 8.78
C LEU A 178 25.23 -8.56 8.93
N LEU A 179 26.27 -7.77 8.65
CA LEU A 179 26.17 -6.31 8.64
C LEU A 179 25.19 -5.82 7.57
N LEU A 180 25.21 -6.45 6.40
CA LEU A 180 24.34 -6.10 5.27
C LEU A 180 22.87 -6.40 5.57
N PHE A 181 22.58 -7.58 6.11
CA PHE A 181 21.20 -8.06 6.30
C PHE A 181 20.69 -7.98 7.74
N GLY A 182 21.52 -7.62 8.71
CA GLY A 182 21.13 -7.62 10.13
C GLY A 182 19.94 -6.71 10.41
N GLY A 183 19.87 -5.54 9.75
CA GLY A 183 18.72 -4.65 9.83
C GLY A 183 17.44 -5.29 9.27
N SER A 184 17.52 -5.90 8.09
CA SER A 184 16.38 -6.61 7.48
C SER A 184 15.92 -7.80 8.32
N LEU A 185 16.85 -8.61 8.82
CA LEU A 185 16.55 -9.74 9.71
C LEU A 185 15.89 -9.29 11.01
N TYR A 186 16.30 -8.14 11.56
CA TYR A 186 15.66 -7.53 12.71
C TYR A 186 14.21 -7.14 12.41
N THR A 187 13.96 -6.49 11.26
CA THR A 187 12.60 -6.16 10.82
C THR A 187 11.75 -7.41 10.61
N ASP A 188 12.27 -8.41 9.90
CA ASP A 188 11.57 -9.67 9.62
C ASP A 188 11.20 -10.42 10.90
N TYR A 189 12.12 -10.45 11.88
CA TYR A 189 11.87 -11.05 13.19
C TYR A 189 10.63 -10.43 13.85
N TYR A 190 10.52 -9.10 13.87
CA TYR A 190 9.35 -8.46 14.46
C TYR A 190 8.09 -8.65 13.61
N ILE A 191 8.16 -8.60 12.28
CA ILE A 191 6.97 -8.86 11.44
C ILE A 191 6.38 -10.25 11.76
N ILE A 192 7.23 -11.26 11.96
CA ILE A 192 6.80 -12.63 12.22
C ILE A 192 6.35 -12.82 13.66
N THR A 193 7.10 -12.30 14.65
CA THR A 193 6.89 -12.63 16.06
C THR A 193 6.05 -11.61 16.82
N ASN A 194 6.11 -10.35 16.42
CA ASN A 194 5.43 -9.26 17.10
C ASN A 194 5.16 -8.10 16.13
N PRO A 195 4.22 -8.28 15.18
CA PRO A 195 3.98 -7.31 14.10
C PRO A 195 3.58 -5.94 14.63
N LEU A 196 2.99 -5.86 15.83
CA LEU A 196 2.69 -4.61 16.51
C LEU A 196 3.94 -3.71 16.61
N TYR A 197 5.12 -4.30 16.87
CA TYR A 197 6.39 -3.59 17.03
C TYR A 197 7.34 -3.69 15.84
N ALA A 198 6.85 -4.13 14.67
CA ALA A 198 7.66 -4.17 13.46
C ALA A 198 8.23 -2.78 13.11
N PRO A 199 9.56 -2.65 12.90
CA PRO A 199 10.20 -1.40 12.50
C PRO A 199 10.03 -1.16 10.99
N ILE A 200 8.78 -0.93 10.59
CA ILE A 200 8.40 -0.57 9.21
C ILE A 200 8.22 0.95 9.09
N PRO A 201 8.25 1.52 7.86
CA PRO A 201 8.02 2.94 7.67
C PRO A 201 6.71 3.42 8.33
N TYR A 202 6.75 4.58 8.98
CA TYR A 202 5.63 5.13 9.74
C TYR A 202 4.32 5.19 8.95
N ALA A 203 4.40 5.54 7.66
CA ALA A 203 3.22 5.60 6.78
C ALA A 203 2.53 4.23 6.63
N ASP A 204 3.29 3.14 6.58
CA ASP A 204 2.74 1.77 6.51
C ASP A 204 2.33 1.27 7.90
N ALA A 205 3.08 1.60 8.97
CA ALA A 205 2.65 1.32 10.33
C ALA A 205 1.27 1.94 10.62
N GLY A 206 1.03 3.19 10.19
CA GLY A 206 -0.28 3.81 10.26
C GLY A 206 -1.36 3.02 9.52
N GLN A 207 -1.09 2.53 8.32
CA GLN A 207 -2.08 1.80 7.52
C GLN A 207 -2.38 0.40 8.02
N TYR A 208 -1.37 -0.32 8.48
CA TYR A 208 -1.49 -1.73 8.84
C TYR A 208 -1.70 -1.97 10.33
N ILE A 209 -1.21 -1.07 11.19
CA ILE A 209 -1.10 -1.31 12.63
C ILE A 209 -1.86 -0.26 13.43
N ASP A 210 -1.55 1.03 13.25
CA ASP A 210 -1.80 2.03 14.30
C ASP A 210 -2.96 3.00 14.01
N ASP A 211 -3.42 3.16 12.77
CA ASP A 211 -4.39 4.20 12.39
C ASP A 211 -5.74 3.62 11.93
N TRP A 212 -6.70 4.47 11.57
CA TRP A 212 -8.06 4.10 11.15
C TRP A 212 -8.16 3.00 10.08
N PRO A 213 -7.23 2.82 9.11
CA PRO A 213 -7.33 1.72 8.15
C PRO A 213 -6.99 0.36 8.76
N SER A 214 -6.38 0.34 9.95
CA SER A 214 -6.00 -0.91 10.62
C SER A 214 -7.25 -1.70 11.04
N GLY A 215 -7.19 -3.02 10.81
CA GLY A 215 -8.32 -3.93 10.97
C GLY A 215 -8.72 -4.25 12.41
N TRP A 216 -8.08 -3.64 13.43
CA TRP A 216 -8.36 -3.95 14.83
C TRP A 216 -9.83 -3.71 15.19
N GLY A 217 -10.44 -4.69 15.89
CA GLY A 217 -11.83 -4.64 16.32
C GLY A 217 -12.86 -4.99 15.24
N ILE A 218 -12.48 -5.10 13.97
CA ILE A 218 -13.43 -5.37 12.88
C ILE A 218 -14.02 -6.77 13.02
N SER A 219 -13.20 -7.77 13.33
CA SER A 219 -13.67 -9.15 13.56
C SER A 219 -14.68 -9.24 14.69
N GLU A 220 -14.43 -8.54 15.80
CA GLU A 220 -15.23 -8.56 17.01
C GLU A 220 -16.55 -7.82 16.80
N VAL A 221 -16.51 -6.65 16.14
CA VAL A 221 -17.72 -5.92 15.72
C VAL A 221 -18.55 -6.77 14.76
N ASN A 222 -17.94 -7.39 13.75
CA ASN A 222 -18.66 -8.23 12.80
C ASN A 222 -19.26 -9.46 13.48
N ALA A 223 -18.57 -10.08 14.44
CA ALA A 223 -19.10 -11.21 15.22
C ALA A 223 -20.32 -10.79 16.07
N LEU A 224 -20.27 -9.62 16.70
CA LEU A 224 -21.39 -9.08 17.47
C LEU A 224 -22.59 -8.78 16.57
N LEU A 225 -22.37 -8.06 15.46
CA LEU A 225 -23.42 -7.73 14.50
C LEU A 225 -24.04 -8.98 13.88
N LEU A 226 -23.24 -10.01 13.59
CA LEU A 226 -23.72 -11.29 13.11
C LEU A 226 -24.61 -12.01 14.13
N ALA A 227 -24.25 -11.98 15.42
CA ALA A 227 -25.07 -12.56 16.47
C ALA A 227 -26.41 -11.82 16.64
N GLU A 228 -26.40 -10.49 16.49
CA GLU A 228 -27.63 -9.68 16.52
C GLU A 228 -28.50 -9.92 15.29
N SER A 229 -27.90 -10.06 14.10
CA SER A 229 -28.64 -10.29 12.85
C SER A 229 -29.37 -11.64 12.81
N GLN A 230 -28.98 -12.58 13.68
CA GLN A 230 -29.67 -13.87 13.84
C GLN A 230 -30.97 -13.74 14.65
N LYS A 231 -31.12 -12.67 15.44
CA LYS A 231 -32.31 -12.42 16.26
C LYS A 231 -33.40 -11.66 15.51
N GLY A 232 -33.04 -10.97 14.43
CA GLY A 232 -33.96 -10.17 13.63
C GLY A 232 -33.21 -9.17 12.75
N ASN A 233 -33.96 -8.21 12.22
CA ASN A 233 -33.38 -7.14 11.39
C ASN A 233 -32.46 -6.25 12.22
N VAL A 234 -31.32 -5.88 11.64
CA VAL A 234 -30.32 -5.01 12.23
C VAL A 234 -29.85 -4.02 11.17
N THR A 235 -29.85 -2.73 11.51
CA THR A 235 -29.10 -1.73 10.74
C THR A 235 -27.80 -1.40 11.44
N VAL A 236 -26.71 -1.31 10.68
CA VAL A 236 -25.45 -0.73 11.12
C VAL A 236 -25.09 0.47 10.25
N TYR A 237 -24.85 1.59 10.91
CA TYR A 237 -24.26 2.78 10.34
C TYR A 237 -22.75 2.80 10.62
N THR A 238 -21.97 3.33 9.68
CA THR A 238 -20.52 3.48 9.85
C THR A 238 -20.07 4.85 9.41
N ASP A 239 -19.03 5.41 10.01
CA ASP A 239 -18.37 6.58 9.44
C ASP A 239 -17.55 6.23 8.19
N GLY A 240 -17.59 7.12 7.21
CA GLY A 240 -16.96 6.90 5.90
C GLY A 240 -17.92 6.34 4.85
N THR A 241 -17.45 6.33 3.60
CA THR A 241 -18.21 5.94 2.41
C THR A 241 -17.38 4.98 1.54
N PHE A 242 -17.43 5.12 0.22
CA PHE A 242 -16.86 4.19 -0.74
C PHE A 242 -15.37 3.86 -0.49
N GLY A 243 -15.10 2.57 -0.29
CA GLY A 243 -13.77 2.03 -0.05
C GLY A 243 -13.25 2.24 1.39
N LEU A 244 -14.14 2.50 2.35
CA LEU A 244 -13.81 2.72 3.77
C LEU A 244 -14.54 1.69 4.67
N LEU A 245 -14.84 2.06 5.91
CA LEU A 245 -15.40 1.18 6.94
C LEU A 245 -16.65 0.39 6.55
N PRO A 246 -17.65 0.93 5.81
CA PRO A 246 -18.84 0.14 5.45
C PRO A 246 -18.48 -1.17 4.75
N TYR A 247 -17.50 -1.11 3.84
CA TYR A 247 -17.03 -2.28 3.08
C TYR A 247 -16.31 -3.31 3.95
N ALA A 248 -15.69 -2.89 5.06
CA ALA A 248 -15.08 -3.81 6.01
C ALA A 248 -16.12 -4.63 6.79
N ILE A 249 -17.37 -4.15 6.86
CA ILE A 249 -18.52 -4.89 7.42
C ILE A 249 -19.20 -5.69 6.32
N GLU A 250 -19.41 -5.10 5.14
CA GLU A 250 -20.07 -5.75 3.99
C GLU A 250 -19.35 -7.05 3.58
N ILE A 251 -18.02 -7.07 3.53
CA ILE A 251 -17.24 -8.27 3.16
C ILE A 251 -17.65 -9.51 3.98
N TYR A 252 -18.08 -9.32 5.24
CA TYR A 252 -18.47 -10.42 6.12
C TYR A 252 -19.98 -10.66 6.19
N LEU A 253 -20.78 -9.60 6.02
CA LEU A 253 -22.20 -9.62 6.37
C LEU A 253 -23.14 -9.29 5.21
N VAL A 254 -22.63 -9.04 4.00
CA VAL A 254 -23.46 -8.69 2.82
C VAL A 254 -24.47 -9.78 2.45
N ASP A 255 -24.14 -11.05 2.69
CA ASP A 255 -25.03 -12.18 2.38
C ASP A 255 -26.14 -12.39 3.44
N LYS A 256 -26.22 -11.52 4.46
CA LYS A 256 -27.23 -11.61 5.51
C LYS A 256 -28.43 -10.72 5.15
N PRO A 257 -29.60 -11.30 4.81
CA PRO A 257 -30.77 -10.50 4.40
C PRO A 257 -31.36 -9.66 5.55
N THR A 258 -31.04 -10.01 6.80
CA THR A 258 -31.44 -9.25 8.00
C THR A 258 -30.50 -8.11 8.34
N MET A 259 -29.42 -7.91 7.58
CA MET A 259 -28.42 -6.87 7.84
C MET A 259 -28.53 -5.76 6.80
N THR A 260 -28.68 -4.52 7.28
CA THR A 260 -28.57 -3.32 6.44
C THR A 260 -27.32 -2.54 6.85
N ILE A 261 -26.42 -2.27 5.90
CA ILE A 261 -25.16 -1.56 6.16
C ILE A 261 -25.20 -0.21 5.44
N ARG A 262 -24.89 0.88 6.15
CA ARG A 262 -24.93 2.23 5.60
C ARG A 262 -23.73 3.07 6.01
N GLY A 263 -23.07 3.67 5.03
CA GLY A 263 -22.00 4.65 5.26
C GLY A 263 -22.52 6.07 5.44
N LEU A 264 -21.93 6.82 6.37
CA LEU A 264 -22.21 8.23 6.64
C LEU A 264 -20.91 9.02 6.56
N TYR A 265 -20.83 9.98 5.64
CA TYR A 265 -19.73 10.93 5.57
C TYR A 265 -20.12 12.23 4.87
N PRO A 266 -19.85 13.41 5.44
CA PRO A 266 -19.33 13.62 6.80
C PRO A 266 -20.36 13.20 7.87
N ILE A 267 -19.91 12.95 9.10
CA ILE A 267 -20.82 12.73 10.23
C ILE A 267 -21.45 14.07 10.62
N PRO A 268 -22.79 14.21 10.58
CA PRO A 268 -23.45 15.45 10.95
C PRO A 268 -23.41 15.69 12.47
N ALA A 269 -23.62 16.94 12.88
CA ALA A 269 -23.66 17.29 14.31
C ALA A 269 -24.89 16.69 15.00
N GLU A 270 -26.06 16.75 14.34
CA GLU A 270 -27.31 16.17 14.81
C GLU A 270 -27.53 14.79 14.19
N ILE A 271 -28.20 13.90 14.93
CA ILE A 271 -28.51 12.56 14.44
C ILE A 271 -29.53 12.63 13.28
N PRO A 272 -29.27 12.00 12.13
CA PRO A 272 -30.24 11.97 11.04
C PRO A 272 -31.53 11.25 11.46
N LYS A 273 -32.68 11.83 11.09
CA LYS A 273 -34.02 11.29 11.39
C LYS A 273 -34.23 9.85 10.92
N GLU A 274 -33.55 9.44 9.85
CA GLU A 274 -33.58 8.06 9.37
C GLU A 274 -32.99 7.07 10.38
N ILE A 275 -31.89 7.43 11.05
CA ILE A 275 -31.29 6.58 12.09
C ILE A 275 -32.24 6.47 13.28
N GLU A 276 -32.85 7.58 13.69
CA GLU A 276 -33.82 7.58 14.79
C GLU A 276 -35.04 6.72 14.49
N LYS A 277 -35.55 6.80 13.26
CA LYS A 277 -36.68 5.99 12.80
C LYS A 277 -36.35 4.50 12.86
N GLU A 278 -35.21 4.11 12.29
CA GLU A 278 -34.79 2.70 12.29
C GLU A 278 -34.50 2.18 13.70
N ALA A 279 -33.96 3.02 14.59
CA ALA A 279 -33.76 2.67 15.99
C ALA A 279 -35.08 2.37 16.75
N ARG A 280 -36.21 2.96 16.33
CA ARG A 280 -37.53 2.62 16.90
C ARG A 280 -38.05 1.26 16.42
N ASP A 281 -37.76 0.92 15.17
CA ASP A 281 -38.31 -0.27 14.51
C ASP A 281 -37.51 -1.54 14.84
N HIS A 282 -36.18 -1.45 14.91
CA HIS A 282 -35.31 -2.59 15.18
C HIS A 282 -33.93 -2.15 15.75
N PRO A 283 -33.09 -3.07 16.26
CA PRO A 283 -31.74 -2.73 16.69
C PRO A 283 -30.96 -1.97 15.62
N THR A 284 -30.47 -0.79 15.98
CA THR A 284 -29.67 0.07 15.12
C THR A 284 -28.37 0.40 15.82
N TYR A 285 -27.26 0.12 15.14
CA TYR A 285 -25.90 0.30 15.65
C TYR A 285 -25.17 1.37 14.85
N ILE A 286 -24.17 1.99 15.47
CA ILE A 286 -23.22 2.85 14.77
C ILE A 286 -21.79 2.50 15.15
N VAL A 287 -20.92 2.41 14.13
CA VAL A 287 -19.49 2.15 14.28
C VAL A 287 -18.72 3.41 13.88
N PHE A 288 -17.93 3.93 14.80
CA PHE A 288 -17.02 5.04 14.55
C PHE A 288 -15.57 4.55 14.53
N ASN A 289 -14.83 4.90 13.48
CA ASN A 289 -13.44 4.47 13.26
C ASN A 289 -12.50 5.64 12.94
N GLN A 290 -12.85 6.50 12.00
CA GLN A 290 -12.11 7.72 11.69
C GLN A 290 -12.49 8.86 12.64
N VAL A 291 -13.77 8.96 12.98
CA VAL A 291 -14.30 9.96 13.91
C VAL A 291 -13.99 9.54 15.34
N GLN A 292 -12.99 10.20 15.91
CA GLN A 292 -12.60 9.97 17.31
C GLN A 292 -13.37 10.84 18.31
N LYS A 293 -13.83 12.02 17.89
CA LYS A 293 -14.72 12.88 18.69
C LYS A 293 -16.17 12.56 18.34
N ILE A 294 -16.79 11.75 19.19
CA ILE A 294 -18.17 11.29 18.98
C ILE A 294 -19.13 12.48 19.18
N PRO A 295 -20.09 12.69 18.25
CA PRO A 295 -21.11 13.73 18.41
C PRO A 295 -22.03 13.40 19.60
N ASP A 296 -22.70 14.43 20.13
CA ASP A 296 -23.61 14.29 21.27
C ASP A 296 -24.96 13.70 20.83
N TRP A 297 -24.92 12.41 20.46
CA TRP A 297 -26.06 11.64 20.00
C TRP A 297 -26.58 10.74 21.13
N PRO A 298 -27.87 10.37 21.11
CA PRO A 298 -28.44 9.45 22.09
C PRO A 298 -27.91 8.02 21.83
N LEU A 299 -26.74 7.70 22.37
CA LEU A 299 -26.00 6.46 22.12
C LEU A 299 -25.69 5.70 23.41
N THR A 300 -25.87 4.39 23.38
CA THR A 300 -25.37 3.48 24.42
C THR A 300 -24.07 2.85 23.95
N PHE A 301 -23.02 3.02 24.74
CA PHE A 301 -21.72 2.38 24.49
C PHE A 301 -21.82 0.86 24.57
N ILE A 302 -21.24 0.16 23.58
CA ILE A 302 -21.22 -1.31 23.54
C ILE A 302 -19.78 -1.82 23.67
N ALA A 303 -18.87 -1.35 22.82
CA ALA A 303 -17.49 -1.82 22.81
C ALA A 303 -16.54 -0.79 22.21
N GLN A 304 -15.26 -0.89 22.60
CA GLN A 304 -14.16 -0.16 21.97
C GLN A 304 -12.96 -1.07 21.77
N TYR A 305 -12.23 -0.84 20.69
CA TYR A 305 -11.04 -1.60 20.32
C TYR A 305 -9.93 -0.63 19.94
N GLN A 306 -8.80 -0.72 20.63
CA GLN A 306 -7.62 0.09 20.37
C GLN A 306 -7.00 -0.27 19.00
N LYS A 307 -6.52 0.74 18.27
CA LYS A 307 -5.82 0.58 16.99
C LYS A 307 -4.32 0.46 17.24
N GLY A 308 -3.80 -0.76 17.14
CA GLY A 308 -2.39 -1.04 17.34
C GLY A 308 -1.90 -0.52 18.69
N LYS A 309 -0.85 0.30 18.68
CA LYS A 309 -0.26 0.89 19.88
C LYS A 309 -0.89 2.22 20.30
N ARG A 310 -1.72 2.80 19.44
CA ARG A 310 -2.27 4.14 19.61
C ARG A 310 -3.52 4.09 20.49
N GLY A 311 -3.39 4.56 21.72
CA GLY A 311 -4.52 4.68 22.65
C GLY A 311 -5.54 5.74 22.23
N ASP A 312 -5.12 6.72 21.42
CA ASP A 312 -5.96 7.82 20.91
C ASP A 312 -6.81 7.41 19.69
N MET A 313 -6.47 6.32 19.02
CA MET A 313 -7.19 5.79 17.86
C MET A 313 -7.92 4.51 18.23
N GLN A 314 -9.24 4.54 18.13
CA GLN A 314 -10.09 3.42 18.55
C GLN A 314 -11.24 3.22 17.57
N LEU A 315 -11.59 1.95 17.35
CA LEU A 315 -12.89 1.56 16.80
C LEU A 315 -13.89 1.57 17.95
N ARG A 316 -15.02 2.26 17.81
CA ARG A 316 -16.06 2.30 18.83
C ARG A 316 -17.39 1.86 18.24
N LEU A 317 -18.07 0.96 18.93
CA LEU A 317 -19.39 0.47 18.59
C LEU A 317 -20.40 0.96 19.62
N TYR A 318 -21.48 1.54 19.13
CA TYR A 318 -22.59 2.03 19.92
C TYR A 318 -23.91 1.45 19.41
N ARG A 319 -24.89 1.37 20.30
CA ARG A 319 -26.29 1.17 19.96
C ARG A 319 -27.00 2.51 20.02
N VAL A 320 -27.82 2.82 19.03
CA VAL A 320 -28.65 4.03 19.03
C VAL A 320 -29.79 3.86 20.02
N VAL A 321 -29.96 4.83 20.92
CA VAL A 321 -31.08 4.87 21.86
C VAL A 321 -32.30 5.40 21.10
N PRO A 322 -33.41 4.66 21.04
CA PRO A 322 -34.62 5.13 20.39
C PRO A 322 -35.13 6.39 21.12
N PRO A 323 -35.60 7.42 20.40
CA PRO A 323 -36.22 8.56 21.06
C PRO A 323 -37.42 8.08 21.88
N SER A 324 -37.59 8.62 23.09
CA SER A 324 -38.78 8.37 23.91
C SER A 324 -40.03 8.77 23.13
N LEU A 325 -41.05 7.91 23.16
CA LEU A 325 -42.35 8.15 22.51
C LEU A 325 -43.04 9.42 23.01
#